data_AF-A0A950UEZ9-F1
#
_entry.id   AF-A0A950UEZ9-F1
#
_cell.length_a   1.000
_cell.length_b   1.000
_cell.length_c   1.000
_cell.angle_alpha   90.00
_cell.angle_beta   90.00
_cell.angle_gamma   90.00
#
_symmetry.space_group_name_H-M   'P 1'
#
loop_
_entity.id
_entity.type
_entity.pdbx_description
1 polymer ?
#
loop_
_entity_poly.entity_id
_entity_poly.type
_entity_poly.pdbx_seq_one_letter_code
_entity_poly.pdbx_strand_id
1 'polypeptide(L)'
;MIRSALLLCATLLAALTFGCEIPPTTPPGPGQRTLFSGWGLAAAYGPQVMACDPSPFVNKVYTLDYRYDPSNYYSGYGYSSPAGVIQVADTTKWQDINNLQQFTSDLGAAYCAASSTFQKQLTDLTAVFISCLDPSNCVPSGQNIFLGSWGYRENAATQSALQHTYVALSADLWPTTLKQPPMKYSQFEYVLLDNLLQIPPPPASQPVTIYANPDTPALTVLAALAHELGHIYWWKLDAENFDCPHNLGFFSDISWKSPPDPTLRFHKFGVEQSPNSAGKGGSVPKSGHNHKDQVKKDIPTNSSHANQDLDNIYDNGYWASMFATVTPDEDFVETYKLWALTAAGLNSLQVTVPGYATAYLVNPSSPIGFFTDGQSDLYAKADWVQSCFAWP
;
A
#
# COMPACT_ATOMS: atom_id res chain seq x y z
N MET A 1 -52.39 -1.89 37.08
CA MET A 1 -52.47 -0.44 37.38
C MET A 1 -51.07 0.07 37.64
N ILE A 2 -50.72 1.17 36.99
CA ILE A 2 -49.39 1.80 36.87
C ILE A 2 -49.05 2.59 38.14
N ARG A 3 -47.75 2.85 38.34
CA ARG A 3 -47.05 3.97 39.07
C ARG A 3 -46.25 3.47 40.29
N SER A 4 -45.00 3.86 40.56
CA SER A 4 -44.03 4.79 39.93
C SER A 4 -42.67 4.70 40.69
N ALA A 5 -41.58 5.04 39.98
CA ALA A 5 -40.36 5.77 40.41
C ALA A 5 -39.38 5.16 41.43
N LEU A 6 -38.10 4.91 41.08
CA LEU A 6 -36.92 5.82 40.95
C LEU A 6 -36.28 6.21 42.30
N LEU A 7 -35.03 5.77 42.55
CA LEU A 7 -33.99 6.54 43.26
C LEU A 7 -32.58 5.90 43.14
N LEU A 8 -31.65 6.75 42.71
CA LEU A 8 -30.21 6.57 42.56
C LEU A 8 -29.44 6.69 43.89
N CYS A 9 -28.20 6.17 43.89
CA CYS A 9 -27.00 6.58 44.65
C CYS A 9 -26.82 6.16 46.12
N ALA A 10 -25.81 5.31 46.37
CA ALA A 10 -24.75 5.57 47.35
C ALA A 10 -23.54 4.62 47.14
N THR A 11 -22.47 5.16 46.59
CA THR A 11 -21.09 4.66 46.71
C THR A 11 -20.56 4.89 48.12
N LEU A 12 -19.87 3.92 48.74
CA LEU A 12 -18.58 4.08 49.45
C LEU A 12 -18.18 2.81 50.26
N LEU A 13 -16.98 2.32 49.93
CA LEU A 13 -15.98 1.60 50.74
C LEU A 13 -16.35 0.35 51.56
N ALA A 14 -15.82 -0.80 51.11
CA ALA A 14 -15.04 -1.68 51.98
C ALA A 14 -13.91 -2.33 51.16
N ALA A 15 -12.69 -1.82 51.33
CA ALA A 15 -11.47 -2.54 51.00
C ALA A 15 -11.06 -3.34 52.25
N LEU A 16 -10.72 -4.62 52.08
CA LEU A 16 -9.49 -5.28 52.57
C LEU A 16 -9.60 -6.81 52.48
N THR A 17 -8.67 -7.39 51.70
CA THR A 17 -7.91 -8.63 51.90
C THR A 17 -8.63 -9.97 52.07
N PHE A 18 -8.49 -10.85 51.06
CA PHE A 18 -8.09 -12.28 51.08
C PHE A 18 -8.01 -12.66 49.57
N GLY A 19 -7.05 -13.37 48.99
CA GLY A 19 -5.91 -14.18 49.38
C GLY A 19 -5.58 -14.99 48.10
N CYS A 20 -4.30 -15.10 47.73
CA CYS A 20 -3.87 -15.81 46.53
C CYS A 20 -4.24 -17.30 46.57
N GLU A 21 -4.86 -17.82 45.52
CA GLU A 21 -4.80 -19.25 45.22
C GLU A 21 -4.61 -19.45 43.71
N ILE A 22 -3.54 -20.15 43.35
CA ILE A 22 -3.19 -20.54 41.99
C ILE A 22 -3.96 -21.83 41.69
N PRO A 23 -4.81 -21.89 40.66
CA PRO A 23 -5.46 -23.14 40.27
C PRO A 23 -4.40 -24.16 39.79
N PRO A 24 -4.57 -25.46 40.09
CA PRO A 24 -3.63 -26.50 39.68
C PRO A 24 -3.53 -26.57 38.16
N THR A 25 -2.29 -26.67 37.68
CA THR A 25 -1.96 -26.80 36.27
C THR A 25 -2.56 -28.09 35.69
N THR A 26 -3.33 -27.95 34.62
CA THR A 26 -3.78 -29.05 33.77
C THR A 26 -2.57 -29.77 33.15
N PRO A 27 -2.59 -31.10 33.02
CA PRO A 27 -1.55 -31.83 32.30
C PRO A 27 -1.50 -31.41 30.83
N PRO A 28 -0.32 -31.36 30.19
CA PRO A 28 -0.21 -31.04 28.78
C PRO A 28 -0.91 -32.12 27.94
N GLY A 29 -1.89 -31.70 27.15
CA GLY A 29 -2.52 -32.56 26.15
C GLY A 29 -1.52 -33.00 25.08
N PRO A 30 -1.67 -34.20 24.50
CA PRO A 30 -0.74 -34.69 23.49
C PRO A 30 -0.93 -33.92 22.16
N GLY A 31 0.16 -33.28 21.71
CA GLY A 31 0.44 -33.05 20.30
C GLY A 31 -0.19 -31.83 19.63
N GLN A 32 0.07 -30.62 20.12
CA GLN A 32 0.03 -29.45 19.23
C GLN A 32 1.25 -29.51 18.30
N ARG A 33 1.00 -29.68 17.01
CA ARG A 33 1.99 -29.42 15.96
C ARG A 33 2.47 -27.98 16.11
N THR A 34 3.76 -27.82 16.36
CA THR A 34 4.47 -26.53 16.25
C THR A 34 4.35 -26.04 14.81
N LEU A 35 3.37 -25.19 14.55
CA LEU A 35 3.30 -24.40 13.32
C LEU A 35 4.41 -23.34 13.41
N PHE A 36 5.30 -23.41 12.43
CA PHE A 36 6.37 -22.52 12.04
C PHE A 36 6.62 -21.27 12.90
N SER A 37 7.80 -21.22 13.52
CA SER A 37 8.42 -20.06 14.15
C SER A 37 8.86 -18.95 13.15
N GLY A 38 8.18 -18.81 12.01
CA GLY A 38 8.58 -17.94 10.90
C GLY A 38 8.32 -16.45 11.10
N TRP A 39 7.44 -16.10 12.04
CA TRP A 39 7.02 -14.71 12.31
C TRP A 39 7.68 -14.13 13.57
N GLY A 40 8.47 -14.93 14.27
CA GLY A 40 8.97 -14.64 15.63
C GLY A 40 10.29 -13.89 15.71
N LEU A 41 10.76 -13.27 14.63
CA LEU A 41 11.82 -12.29 14.68
C LEU A 41 11.34 -11.06 13.92
N ALA A 42 10.59 -10.21 14.62
CA ALA A 42 11.02 -8.81 14.67
C ALA A 42 12.48 -8.86 15.12
N ALA A 43 13.40 -9.05 14.18
CA ALA A 43 14.78 -8.67 14.39
C ALA A 43 14.64 -7.23 14.83
N ALA A 44 14.86 -6.98 16.12
CA ALA A 44 15.18 -5.67 16.59
C ALA A 44 16.41 -5.32 15.76
N TYR A 45 16.18 -4.68 14.61
CA TYR A 45 17.18 -4.01 13.82
C TYR A 45 17.65 -2.91 14.76
N GLY A 46 18.58 -3.28 15.64
CA GLY A 46 19.36 -2.34 16.39
C GLY A 46 19.94 -1.38 15.35
N PRO A 47 19.89 -0.07 15.59
CA PRO A 47 20.34 0.92 14.62
C PRO A 47 21.86 0.84 14.52
N GLN A 48 22.39 -0.19 13.86
CA GLN A 48 23.59 -0.07 13.08
C GLN A 48 23.16 0.78 11.87
N VAL A 49 23.07 2.09 12.11
CA VAL A 49 22.92 3.09 11.05
C VAL A 49 24.23 3.05 10.27
N MET A 50 24.41 2.02 9.45
CA MET A 50 25.26 2.20 8.29
C MET A 50 24.64 3.38 7.56
N ALA A 51 25.42 4.44 7.37
CA ALA A 51 24.97 5.60 6.62
C ALA A 51 24.45 5.08 5.27
N CYS A 52 23.14 5.17 5.07
CA CYS A 52 22.53 4.72 3.83
C CYS A 52 23.06 5.61 2.70
N ASP A 53 23.58 4.99 1.65
CA ASP A 53 23.96 5.66 0.41
C ASP A 53 22.84 5.50 -0.62
N PRO A 54 22.04 6.55 -0.89
CA PRO A 54 20.98 6.48 -1.88
C PRO A 54 21.48 6.62 -3.32
N SER A 55 22.78 6.89 -3.55
CA SER A 55 23.35 7.17 -4.87
C SER A 55 23.03 6.12 -5.94
N PRO A 56 23.08 4.79 -5.65
CA PRO A 56 22.73 3.76 -6.64
C PRO A 56 21.30 3.90 -7.20
N PHE A 57 20.38 4.43 -6.39
CA PHE A 57 18.99 4.65 -6.75
C PHE A 57 18.78 6.03 -7.37
N VAL A 58 19.17 7.11 -6.69
CA VAL A 58 18.86 8.49 -7.16
C VAL A 58 19.57 8.85 -8.46
N ASN A 59 20.70 8.22 -8.77
CA ASN A 59 21.41 8.41 -10.04
C ASN A 59 20.65 7.82 -11.24
N LYS A 60 19.59 7.04 -11.03
CA LYS A 60 18.73 6.50 -12.09
C LYS A 60 17.39 7.23 -12.20
N VAL A 61 17.24 8.36 -11.51
CA VAL A 61 16.02 9.15 -11.51
C VAL A 61 16.11 10.24 -12.56
N TYR A 62 15.10 10.33 -13.42
CA TYR A 62 15.00 11.30 -14.51
C TYR A 62 13.65 12.01 -14.51
N THR A 63 13.55 13.15 -15.18
CA THR A 63 12.27 13.82 -15.47
C THR A 63 11.62 13.23 -16.72
N LEU A 64 10.28 13.29 -16.79
CA LEU A 64 9.51 12.75 -17.91
C LEU A 64 8.27 13.62 -18.19
N ASP A 65 7.85 13.71 -19.45
CA ASP A 65 6.60 14.38 -19.81
C ASP A 65 5.42 13.54 -19.30
N TYR A 66 4.52 14.13 -18.53
CA TYR A 66 3.35 13.43 -17.96
C TYR A 66 2.43 12.79 -19.02
N ARG A 67 2.53 13.20 -20.28
CA ARG A 67 1.79 12.61 -21.41
C ARG A 67 2.46 11.37 -21.97
N TYR A 68 3.68 11.04 -21.52
CA TYR A 68 4.31 9.78 -21.86
C TYR A 68 3.51 8.64 -21.24
N ASP A 69 2.98 7.80 -22.11
CA ASP A 69 2.20 6.62 -21.73
C ASP A 69 2.87 5.40 -22.37
N PRO A 70 3.57 4.55 -21.59
CA PRO A 70 4.27 3.38 -22.12
C PRO A 70 3.31 2.34 -22.71
N SER A 71 2.00 2.44 -22.41
CA SER A 71 1.02 1.52 -22.94
C SER A 71 0.82 1.70 -24.45
N ASN A 72 1.00 2.92 -24.99
CA ASN A 72 0.83 3.19 -26.43
C ASN A 72 1.73 2.35 -27.36
N TYR A 73 2.73 1.65 -26.83
CA TYR A 73 3.64 0.76 -27.55
C TYR A 73 3.15 -0.72 -27.60
N TYR A 74 1.82 -0.94 -27.55
CA TYR A 74 1.15 -2.27 -27.55
C TYR A 74 1.60 -3.27 -28.64
N SER A 75 2.31 -2.84 -29.69
CA SER A 75 2.62 -3.68 -30.85
C SER A 75 4.05 -4.26 -30.83
N GLY A 76 4.43 -5.09 -29.85
CA GLY A 76 5.56 -6.04 -29.95
C GLY A 76 6.94 -5.51 -30.40
N TYR A 77 7.13 -4.21 -30.52
CA TYR A 77 8.33 -3.55 -31.04
C TYR A 77 8.79 -2.54 -29.99
N GLY A 78 9.85 -2.94 -29.30
CA GLY A 78 10.78 -2.16 -28.47
C GLY A 78 10.21 -0.95 -27.75
N TYR A 79 10.20 -1.02 -26.42
CA TYR A 79 10.18 0.20 -25.63
C TYR A 79 11.31 1.11 -26.12
N SER A 80 10.97 2.34 -26.50
CA SER A 80 11.99 3.36 -26.69
C SER A 80 12.11 4.15 -25.40
N SER A 81 13.33 4.18 -24.86
CA SER A 81 13.64 5.03 -23.72
C SER A 81 13.17 6.45 -24.03
N PRO A 82 12.46 7.12 -23.11
CA PRO A 82 12.09 8.50 -23.27
C PRO A 82 13.31 9.35 -23.65
N ALA A 83 13.13 10.22 -24.64
CA ALA A 83 14.15 11.17 -25.07
C ALA A 83 13.96 12.51 -24.34
N GLY A 84 15.04 13.29 -24.21
CA GLY A 84 14.98 14.64 -23.61
C GLY A 84 14.79 14.65 -22.09
N VAL A 85 15.15 13.57 -21.41
CA VAL A 85 15.04 13.47 -19.95
C VAL A 85 16.19 14.17 -19.23
N ILE A 86 15.93 14.79 -18.08
CA ILE A 86 16.94 15.39 -17.22
C ILE A 86 17.15 14.50 -16.01
N GLN A 87 18.40 14.16 -15.68
CA GLN A 87 18.71 13.42 -14.47
C GLN A 87 18.47 14.30 -13.24
N VAL A 88 17.65 13.83 -12.30
CA VAL A 88 17.21 14.60 -11.13
C VAL A 88 18.39 14.88 -10.18
N ALA A 89 19.34 13.94 -10.06
CA ALA A 89 20.55 14.07 -9.25
C ALA A 89 21.67 14.92 -9.89
N ASP A 90 21.53 15.40 -11.13
CA ASP A 90 22.53 16.26 -11.77
C ASP A 90 22.50 17.66 -11.15
N THR A 91 23.43 17.92 -10.21
CA THR A 91 23.53 19.19 -9.49
C THR A 91 23.81 20.37 -10.41
N THR A 92 24.33 20.16 -11.62
CA THR A 92 24.56 21.24 -12.60
C THR A 92 23.26 21.76 -13.23
N LYS A 93 22.16 21.01 -13.07
CA LYS A 93 20.82 21.36 -13.56
C LYS A 93 19.91 21.92 -12.47
N TRP A 94 20.37 21.95 -11.23
CA TRP A 94 19.60 22.52 -10.13
C TRP A 94 19.49 24.03 -10.30
N GLN A 95 18.25 24.51 -10.37
CA GLN A 95 17.92 25.92 -10.48
C GLN A 95 16.89 26.26 -9.42
N ASP A 96 16.85 27.51 -8.96
CA ASP A 96 15.89 27.93 -7.93
C ASP A 96 14.42 27.81 -8.35
N ILE A 97 14.17 27.67 -9.65
CA ILE A 97 12.84 27.55 -10.25
C ILE A 97 12.34 26.11 -10.37
N ASN A 98 13.18 25.09 -10.06
CA ASN A 98 12.82 23.69 -10.21
C ASN A 98 12.87 22.91 -8.89
N ASN A 99 12.25 21.72 -8.88
CA ASN A 99 12.16 20.85 -7.71
C ASN A 99 13.20 19.71 -7.71
N LEU A 100 14.20 19.73 -8.60
CA LEU A 100 15.12 18.59 -8.80
C LEU A 100 15.92 18.23 -7.53
N GLN A 101 16.38 19.25 -6.79
CA GLN A 101 17.07 19.04 -5.51
C GLN A 101 16.16 18.37 -4.47
N GLN A 102 14.90 18.82 -4.39
CA GLN A 102 13.93 18.31 -3.43
C GLN A 102 13.55 16.86 -3.77
N PHE A 103 13.28 16.57 -5.05
CA PHE A 103 13.05 15.20 -5.53
C PHE A 103 14.22 14.28 -5.18
N THR A 104 15.46 14.71 -5.44
CA THR A 104 16.66 13.92 -5.09
C THR A 104 16.69 13.61 -3.59
N SER A 105 16.44 14.61 -2.75
CA SER A 105 16.45 14.49 -1.29
C SER A 105 15.37 13.53 -0.79
N ASP A 106 14.13 13.68 -1.25
CA ASP A 106 13.00 12.88 -0.77
C ASP A 106 13.06 11.43 -1.28
N LEU A 107 13.48 11.22 -2.53
CA LEU A 107 13.74 9.88 -3.06
C LEU A 107 14.89 9.19 -2.33
N GLY A 108 15.94 9.93 -1.98
CA GLY A 108 17.02 9.41 -1.15
C GLY A 108 16.55 9.02 0.24
N ALA A 109 15.73 9.86 0.88
CA ALA A 109 15.13 9.57 2.18
C ALA A 109 14.22 8.33 2.15
N ALA A 110 13.39 8.18 1.10
CA ALA A 110 12.54 7.00 0.91
C ALA A 110 13.38 5.72 0.72
N TYR A 111 14.39 5.76 -0.15
CA TYR A 111 15.33 4.64 -0.34
C TYR A 111 16.00 4.26 0.99
N CYS A 112 16.41 5.24 1.79
CA CYS A 112 17.06 4.98 3.07
C CYS A 112 16.11 4.51 4.18
N ALA A 113 14.81 4.76 4.06
CA ALA A 113 13.79 4.20 4.94
C ALA A 113 13.44 2.75 4.58
N ALA A 114 13.62 2.35 3.31
CA ALA A 114 13.31 1.01 2.83
C ALA A 114 14.13 -0.10 3.52
N SER A 115 13.55 -1.29 3.60
CA SER A 115 14.29 -2.50 4.00
C SER A 115 15.39 -2.83 2.98
N SER A 116 16.43 -3.57 3.39
CA SER A 116 17.51 -3.97 2.49
C SER A 116 17.02 -4.75 1.27
N THR A 117 15.99 -5.60 1.44
CA THR A 117 15.33 -6.32 0.35
C THR A 117 14.70 -5.35 -0.64
N PHE A 118 13.93 -4.37 -0.15
CA PHE A 118 13.26 -3.41 -1.04
C PHE A 118 14.28 -2.43 -1.68
N GLN A 119 15.35 -2.05 -0.98
CA GLN A 119 16.48 -1.30 -1.54
C GLN A 119 17.14 -2.01 -2.72
N LYS A 120 17.34 -3.34 -2.63
CA LYS A 120 17.85 -4.15 -3.75
C LYS A 120 16.90 -4.04 -4.95
N GLN A 121 15.59 -4.20 -4.73
CA GLN A 121 14.60 -4.12 -5.80
C GLN A 121 14.53 -2.72 -6.44
N LEU A 122 14.65 -1.65 -5.65
CA LEU A 122 14.76 -0.28 -6.15
C LEU A 122 16.06 -0.05 -6.93
N THR A 123 17.17 -0.65 -6.48
CA THR A 123 18.47 -0.59 -7.17
C THR A 123 18.44 -1.35 -8.49
N ASP A 124 17.68 -2.43 -8.58
CA ASP A 124 17.54 -3.25 -9.78
C ASP A 124 16.67 -2.60 -10.86
N LEU A 125 15.94 -1.52 -10.54
CA LEU A 125 15.25 -0.71 -11.54
C LEU A 125 16.23 -0.16 -12.60
N THR A 126 15.75 -0.12 -13.84
CA THR A 126 16.51 0.47 -14.95
C THR A 126 16.49 1.99 -14.86
N ALA A 127 15.31 2.57 -14.69
CA ALA A 127 15.16 3.99 -14.40
C ALA A 127 13.89 4.27 -13.58
N VAL A 128 13.92 5.39 -12.88
CA VAL A 128 12.75 5.98 -12.23
C VAL A 128 12.50 7.33 -12.89
N PHE A 129 11.24 7.68 -13.11
CA PHE A 129 10.83 8.92 -13.73
C PHE A 129 9.98 9.75 -12.76
N ILE A 130 10.18 11.07 -12.79
CA ILE A 130 9.26 12.04 -12.23
C ILE A 130 8.48 12.65 -13.40
N SER A 131 7.20 12.29 -13.49
CA SER A 131 6.27 12.75 -14.53
C SER A 131 5.80 14.17 -14.23
N CYS A 132 6.08 15.10 -15.14
CA CYS A 132 5.79 16.52 -14.98
C CYS A 132 5.32 17.17 -16.28
N LEU A 133 4.68 18.34 -16.14
CA LEU A 133 4.15 19.11 -17.27
C LEU A 133 5.27 19.62 -18.20
N ASP A 134 6.38 20.05 -17.60
CA ASP A 134 7.59 20.48 -18.31
C ASP A 134 8.78 19.67 -17.77
N PRO A 135 9.32 18.70 -18.53
CA PRO A 135 10.45 17.88 -18.10
C PRO A 135 11.72 18.68 -17.79
N SER A 136 11.84 19.91 -18.30
CA SER A 136 13.03 20.74 -18.10
C SER A 136 13.09 21.37 -16.72
N ASN A 137 11.92 21.75 -16.18
CA ASN A 137 11.77 22.44 -14.90
C ASN A 137 11.02 21.62 -13.84
N CYS A 138 10.36 20.55 -14.28
CA CYS A 138 9.60 19.57 -13.52
C CYS A 138 8.75 20.17 -12.40
N VAL A 139 7.89 21.10 -12.80
CA VAL A 139 6.91 21.74 -11.92
C VAL A 139 5.67 20.85 -11.80
N PRO A 140 5.15 20.62 -10.58
CA PRO A 140 3.86 19.95 -10.37
C PRO A 140 2.76 20.62 -11.21
N SER A 141 1.95 19.82 -11.88
CA SER A 141 0.82 20.29 -12.68
C SER A 141 -0.34 20.79 -11.81
N GLY A 142 -0.41 20.34 -10.55
CA GLY A 142 -1.49 20.62 -9.62
C GLY A 142 -2.82 19.97 -10.02
N GLN A 143 -2.81 18.96 -10.89
CA GLN A 143 -4.01 18.32 -11.40
C GLN A 143 -4.42 17.14 -10.53
N ASN A 144 -3.55 16.14 -10.42
CA ASN A 144 -3.84 14.90 -9.71
C ASN A 144 -2.52 14.19 -9.39
N ILE A 145 -2.34 13.83 -8.12
CA ILE A 145 -1.14 13.16 -7.59
C ILE A 145 -0.86 11.77 -8.21
N PHE A 146 -1.82 11.23 -8.97
CA PHE A 146 -1.74 9.95 -9.67
C PHE A 146 -1.49 10.10 -11.17
N LEU A 147 -1.60 11.32 -11.70
CA LEU A 147 -1.46 11.56 -13.12
C LEU A 147 -0.01 11.31 -13.56
N GLY A 148 0.16 10.37 -14.49
CA GLY A 148 1.46 10.02 -15.04
C GLY A 148 2.30 9.10 -14.16
N SER A 149 1.72 8.51 -13.10
CA SER A 149 2.34 7.41 -12.36
C SER A 149 2.05 6.06 -13.05
N TRP A 150 3.07 5.20 -13.15
CA TRP A 150 2.95 3.87 -13.73
C TRP A 150 4.15 2.99 -13.40
N GLY A 151 3.93 1.67 -13.36
CA GLY A 151 4.96 0.63 -13.40
C GLY A 151 5.01 -0.02 -14.78
N TYR A 152 6.19 -0.12 -15.37
CA TYR A 152 6.38 -0.73 -16.69
C TYR A 152 7.53 -1.74 -16.68
N ARG A 153 7.25 -2.90 -17.25
CA ARG A 153 8.23 -3.94 -17.56
C ARG A 153 8.26 -4.15 -19.05
N GLU A 154 9.46 -4.06 -19.63
CA GLU A 154 9.63 -4.35 -21.05
C GLU A 154 9.34 -5.83 -21.34
N ASN A 155 8.36 -6.09 -22.22
CA ASN A 155 8.02 -7.43 -22.68
C ASN A 155 8.70 -7.70 -24.03
N ALA A 156 10.00 -7.98 -24.02
CA ALA A 156 10.70 -8.38 -25.22
C ALA A 156 10.53 -9.89 -25.44
N ALA A 157 9.72 -10.27 -26.44
CA ALA A 157 9.49 -11.66 -26.86
C ALA A 157 10.77 -12.46 -27.20
N THR A 158 11.92 -11.79 -27.27
CA THR A 158 13.21 -12.36 -27.69
C THR A 158 14.40 -12.02 -26.78
N GLN A 159 14.21 -11.36 -25.63
CA GLN A 159 15.35 -11.03 -24.76
C GLN A 159 15.50 -11.96 -23.55
N SER A 160 16.65 -12.63 -23.54
CA SER A 160 17.27 -13.29 -22.41
C SER A 160 17.72 -12.27 -21.36
N ALA A 161 17.42 -12.53 -20.08
CA ALA A 161 18.07 -11.99 -18.88
C ALA A 161 18.05 -10.47 -18.58
N LEU A 162 17.79 -9.56 -19.53
CA LEU A 162 17.84 -8.11 -19.31
C LEU A 162 16.47 -7.44 -19.46
N GLN A 163 15.48 -7.90 -18.69
CA GLN A 163 14.17 -7.23 -18.67
C GLN A 163 14.31 -5.89 -17.96
N HIS A 164 14.20 -4.80 -18.74
CA HIS A 164 14.18 -3.48 -18.17
C HIS A 164 12.87 -3.20 -17.43
N THR A 165 13.00 -2.52 -16.31
CA THR A 165 11.89 -2.18 -15.42
C THR A 165 11.97 -0.71 -15.07
N TYR A 166 10.83 -0.04 -15.16
CA TYR A 166 10.72 1.40 -15.10
C TYR A 166 9.54 1.77 -14.22
N VAL A 167 9.72 2.77 -13.36
CA VAL A 167 8.64 3.35 -12.57
C VAL A 167 8.55 4.83 -12.91
N ALA A 168 7.35 5.36 -13.07
CA ALA A 168 7.11 6.79 -13.07
C ALA A 168 6.25 7.18 -11.87
N LEU A 169 6.58 8.29 -11.24
CA LEU A 169 5.80 8.92 -10.18
C LEU A 169 5.37 10.32 -10.62
N SER A 170 4.14 10.71 -10.31
CA SER A 170 3.68 12.07 -10.56
C SER A 170 4.47 13.09 -9.74
N ALA A 171 4.90 14.18 -10.38
CA ALA A 171 5.43 15.36 -9.67
C ALA A 171 4.40 15.98 -8.72
N ASP A 172 3.10 15.73 -8.92
CA ASP A 172 2.03 16.23 -8.06
C ASP A 172 2.01 15.59 -6.67
N LEU A 173 2.80 14.52 -6.42
CA LEU A 173 3.08 14.04 -5.06
C LEU A 173 3.74 15.11 -4.19
N TRP A 174 4.50 16.02 -4.81
CA TRP A 174 5.07 17.20 -4.17
C TRP A 174 4.10 18.38 -4.32
N PRO A 175 3.76 19.09 -3.24
CA PRO A 175 2.92 20.28 -3.30
C PRO A 175 3.42 21.29 -4.33
N THR A 176 2.50 22.06 -4.90
CA THR A 176 2.79 23.05 -5.97
C THR A 176 3.73 24.17 -5.54
N THR A 177 4.01 24.30 -4.25
CA THR A 177 5.03 25.20 -3.71
C THR A 177 6.41 24.59 -3.85
N LEU A 178 7.30 25.29 -4.59
CA LEU A 178 8.69 24.87 -4.80
C LEU A 178 9.39 24.50 -3.48
N LYS A 179 10.20 23.44 -3.53
CA LYS A 179 11.03 22.98 -2.40
C LYS A 179 10.22 22.55 -1.16
N GLN A 180 8.97 22.14 -1.32
CA GLN A 180 8.22 21.44 -0.26
C GLN A 180 8.39 19.93 -0.37
N PRO A 181 8.47 19.20 0.75
CA PRO A 181 8.43 17.76 0.74
C PRO A 181 7.05 17.26 0.28
N PRO A 182 6.93 15.99 -0.11
CA PRO A 182 5.65 15.33 -0.37
C PRO A 182 4.69 15.48 0.80
N MET A 183 3.40 15.31 0.52
CA MET A 183 2.42 15.16 1.59
C MET A 183 2.76 13.97 2.49
N LYS A 184 2.26 13.98 3.73
CA LYS A 184 2.43 12.85 4.64
C LYS A 184 1.63 11.63 4.17
N TYR A 185 2.01 10.45 4.64
CA TYR A 185 1.43 9.19 4.17
C TYR A 185 -0.07 9.10 4.47
N SER A 186 -0.51 9.55 5.64
CA SER A 186 -1.94 9.65 5.98
C SER A 186 -2.74 10.51 5.00
N GLN A 187 -2.15 11.61 4.52
CA GLN A 187 -2.78 12.50 3.54
C GLN A 187 -2.82 11.86 2.16
N PHE A 188 -1.77 11.12 1.78
CA PHE A 188 -1.72 10.36 0.54
C PHE A 188 -2.80 9.28 0.48
N GLU A 189 -2.94 8.47 1.53
CA GLU A 189 -4.01 7.47 1.65
C GLU A 189 -5.41 8.13 1.66
N TYR A 190 -5.54 9.34 2.22
CA TYR A 190 -6.81 10.06 2.17
C TYR A 190 -7.16 10.48 0.74
N VAL A 191 -6.20 11.00 -0.03
CA VAL A 191 -6.43 11.37 -1.44
C VAL A 191 -6.73 10.14 -2.30
N LEU A 192 -6.10 9.00 -2.02
CA LEU A 192 -6.43 7.71 -2.64
C LEU A 192 -7.89 7.33 -2.39
N LEU A 193 -8.30 7.36 -1.12
CA LEU A 193 -9.66 7.03 -0.70
C LEU A 193 -10.70 7.96 -1.34
N ASP A 194 -10.42 9.28 -1.32
CA ASP A 194 -11.30 10.30 -1.90
C ASP A 194 -11.46 10.12 -3.42
N ASN A 195 -10.36 9.85 -4.13
CA ASN A 195 -10.38 9.62 -5.58
C ASN A 195 -11.21 8.38 -5.94
N LEU A 196 -11.04 7.28 -5.20
CA LEU A 196 -11.74 6.04 -5.50
C LEU A 196 -13.24 6.12 -5.21
N LEU A 197 -13.59 6.67 -4.04
CA LEU A 197 -14.99 6.69 -3.61
C LEU A 197 -15.77 7.82 -4.29
N GLN A 198 -15.11 8.91 -4.72
CA GLN A 198 -15.71 10.10 -5.33
C GLN A 198 -16.94 10.59 -4.54
N ILE A 199 -16.86 10.49 -3.22
CA ILE A 199 -17.99 10.79 -2.35
C ILE A 199 -18.19 12.30 -2.44
N PRO A 200 -19.43 12.79 -2.62
CA PRO A 200 -19.71 14.20 -2.39
C PRO A 200 -19.13 14.61 -1.04
N PRO A 201 -18.47 15.78 -0.91
CA PRO A 201 -17.82 16.15 0.34
C PRO A 201 -18.80 15.93 1.49
N PRO A 202 -18.44 15.13 2.50
CA PRO A 202 -19.34 14.86 3.61
C PRO A 202 -19.77 16.21 4.21
N PRO A 203 -20.96 16.30 4.83
CA PRO A 203 -21.30 17.47 5.62
C PRO A 203 -20.10 17.82 6.51
N ALA A 204 -19.62 19.07 6.44
CA ALA A 204 -18.32 19.49 6.98
C ALA A 204 -18.06 19.13 8.46
N SER A 205 -19.08 18.68 9.17
CA SER A 205 -19.02 18.16 10.53
C SER A 205 -18.38 16.77 10.69
N GLN A 206 -18.16 15.97 9.62
CA GLN A 206 -17.76 14.56 9.77
C GLN A 206 -16.89 14.00 8.61
N PRO A 207 -15.62 14.45 8.43
CA PRO A 207 -14.71 13.84 7.45
C PRO A 207 -14.11 12.51 7.95
N VAL A 208 -13.93 11.53 7.05
CA VAL A 208 -13.08 10.36 7.30
C VAL A 208 -11.67 10.84 7.62
N THR A 209 -11.03 10.29 8.65
CA THR A 209 -9.65 10.61 9.00
C THR A 209 -8.77 9.37 8.87
N ILE A 210 -7.55 9.58 8.39
CA ILE A 210 -6.52 8.55 8.32
C ILE A 210 -5.36 8.98 9.21
N TYR A 211 -4.82 8.04 9.97
CA TYR A 211 -3.64 8.26 10.81
C TYR A 211 -2.61 7.17 10.53
N ALA A 212 -1.36 7.57 10.34
CA ALA A 212 -0.24 6.66 10.17
C ALA A 212 0.79 6.87 11.28
N ASN A 213 1.61 5.85 11.55
CA ASN A 213 2.78 5.99 12.42
C ASN A 213 3.92 5.08 11.97
N PRO A 214 5.12 5.61 11.65
CA PRO A 214 5.41 7.04 11.51
C PRO A 214 4.70 7.62 10.27
N ASP A 215 4.24 8.87 10.37
CA ASP A 215 3.57 9.59 9.28
C ASP A 215 4.51 10.60 8.63
N THR A 216 5.31 10.15 7.66
CA THR A 216 6.39 10.96 7.07
C THR A 216 6.27 11.07 5.54
N PRO A 217 6.78 12.16 4.93
CA PRO A 217 6.85 12.29 3.48
C PRO A 217 7.65 11.19 2.78
N ALA A 218 8.73 10.69 3.43
CA ALA A 218 9.52 9.58 2.89
C ALA A 218 8.67 8.32 2.72
N LEU A 219 7.75 8.07 3.66
CA LEU A 219 6.84 6.93 3.61
C LEU A 219 5.82 7.07 2.48
N THR A 220 5.38 8.28 2.13
CA THR A 220 4.55 8.56 0.94
C THR A 220 5.27 8.20 -0.36
N VAL A 221 6.52 8.67 -0.53
CA VAL A 221 7.31 8.35 -1.74
C VAL A 221 7.57 6.86 -1.82
N LEU A 222 7.88 6.23 -0.68
CA LEU A 222 8.08 4.79 -0.58
C LEU A 222 6.81 4.02 -0.96
N ALA A 223 5.64 4.48 -0.50
CA ALA A 223 4.35 3.88 -0.82
C ALA A 223 4.06 3.92 -2.32
N ALA A 224 4.30 5.07 -2.96
CA ALA A 224 4.12 5.24 -4.39
C ALA A 224 5.10 4.35 -5.19
N LEU A 225 6.38 4.31 -4.81
CA LEU A 225 7.36 3.42 -5.42
C LEU A 225 6.98 1.94 -5.27
N ALA A 226 6.56 1.52 -4.08
CA ALA A 226 6.19 0.14 -3.80
C ALA A 226 4.94 -0.28 -4.59
N HIS A 227 3.96 0.61 -4.71
CA HIS A 227 2.79 0.36 -5.55
C HIS A 227 3.20 0.10 -7.01
N GLU A 228 3.95 1.03 -7.63
CA GLU A 228 4.32 0.87 -9.04
C GLU A 228 5.27 -0.30 -9.28
N LEU A 229 6.13 -0.61 -8.31
CA LEU A 229 6.98 -1.80 -8.36
C LEU A 229 6.15 -3.09 -8.20
N GLY A 230 5.08 -3.05 -7.41
CA GLY A 230 4.09 -4.13 -7.29
C GLY A 230 3.53 -4.52 -8.65
N HIS A 231 3.15 -3.55 -9.49
CA HIS A 231 2.65 -3.79 -10.85
C HIS A 231 3.69 -4.52 -11.70
N ILE A 232 4.95 -4.10 -11.64
CA ILE A 232 6.05 -4.75 -12.35
C ILE A 232 6.19 -6.21 -11.91
N TYR A 233 6.11 -6.48 -10.62
CA TYR A 233 6.28 -7.82 -10.08
C TYR A 233 5.09 -8.76 -10.30
N TRP A 234 3.86 -8.23 -10.25
CA TRP A 234 2.67 -8.97 -10.67
C TRP A 234 2.90 -9.64 -12.03
N TRP A 235 3.38 -8.87 -13.01
CA TRP A 235 3.69 -9.36 -14.36
C TRP A 235 4.99 -10.15 -14.47
N LYS A 236 6.02 -9.78 -13.71
CA LYS A 236 7.33 -10.46 -13.77
C LYS A 236 7.24 -11.89 -13.25
N LEU A 237 6.47 -12.10 -12.19
CA LEU A 237 6.30 -13.41 -11.56
C LEU A 237 5.18 -14.22 -12.19
N ASP A 238 4.32 -13.60 -13.00
CA ASP A 238 3.03 -14.19 -13.38
C ASP A 238 2.24 -14.52 -12.12
N ALA A 239 2.10 -13.56 -11.19
CA ALA A 239 1.61 -13.78 -9.83
C ALA A 239 0.21 -14.42 -9.76
N GLU A 240 -0.59 -14.27 -10.80
CA GLU A 240 -1.86 -14.97 -11.00
C GLU A 240 -1.66 -16.50 -11.14
N ASN A 241 -0.66 -16.93 -11.90
CA ASN A 241 -0.39 -18.34 -12.22
C ASN A 241 0.87 -18.89 -11.54
N PHE A 242 1.52 -18.11 -10.68
CA PHE A 242 2.71 -18.51 -9.97
C PHE A 242 2.34 -19.34 -8.73
N ASP A 243 2.63 -20.64 -8.79
CA ASP A 243 2.50 -21.51 -7.62
C ASP A 243 3.66 -21.26 -6.66
N CYS A 244 3.39 -20.53 -5.58
CA CYS A 244 4.43 -20.15 -4.65
C CYS A 244 5.00 -21.36 -3.90
N PRO A 245 6.33 -21.44 -3.73
CA PRO A 245 6.95 -22.47 -2.92
C PRO A 245 6.33 -22.59 -1.51
N HIS A 246 6.52 -23.74 -0.88
CA HIS A 246 6.00 -24.06 0.46
C HIS A 246 4.48 -24.33 0.56
N ASN A 247 3.83 -24.70 -0.56
CA ASN A 247 2.41 -25.02 -0.64
C ASN A 247 1.50 -23.84 -0.26
N LEU A 248 1.93 -22.61 -0.56
CA LEU A 248 1.10 -21.43 -0.39
C LEU A 248 0.11 -21.25 -1.55
N GLY A 249 0.31 -21.96 -2.66
CA GLY A 249 -0.58 -21.94 -3.82
C GLY A 249 -0.45 -20.65 -4.64
N PHE A 250 -1.49 -20.35 -5.42
CA PHE A 250 -1.56 -19.14 -6.24
C PHE A 250 -2.03 -17.95 -5.41
N PHE A 251 -1.54 -16.74 -5.69
CA PHE A 251 -2.03 -15.54 -5.02
C PHE A 251 -3.54 -15.37 -5.23
N SER A 252 -4.05 -15.71 -6.42
CA SER A 252 -5.48 -15.68 -6.74
C SER A 252 -6.33 -16.51 -5.79
N ASP A 253 -5.85 -17.65 -5.29
CA ASP A 253 -6.61 -18.56 -4.42
C ASP A 253 -6.93 -17.98 -3.03
N ILE A 254 -6.12 -16.99 -2.62
CA ILE A 254 -6.22 -16.28 -1.33
C ILE A 254 -6.65 -14.82 -1.50
N SER A 255 -6.89 -14.38 -2.74
CA SER A 255 -7.12 -12.98 -3.10
C SER A 255 -8.54 -12.74 -3.60
N TRP A 256 -8.92 -13.33 -4.75
CA TRP A 256 -10.22 -13.11 -5.38
C TRP A 256 -10.87 -14.42 -5.82
N LYS A 257 -12.20 -14.49 -5.78
CA LYS A 257 -12.95 -15.70 -6.18
C LYS A 257 -12.91 -15.99 -7.69
N SER A 258 -12.73 -14.96 -8.52
CA SER A 258 -12.68 -15.09 -9.98
C SER A 258 -11.36 -14.53 -10.49
N PRO A 259 -10.64 -15.25 -11.36
CA PRO A 259 -9.43 -14.72 -11.97
C PRO A 259 -9.76 -13.50 -12.86
N PRO A 260 -8.86 -12.51 -12.96
CA PRO A 260 -9.01 -11.36 -13.84
C PRO A 260 -9.03 -11.77 -15.33
N ASP A 261 -9.42 -10.84 -16.21
CA ASP A 261 -9.24 -11.02 -17.65
C ASP A 261 -7.74 -10.93 -17.99
N PRO A 262 -7.09 -12.02 -18.50
CA PRO A 262 -5.65 -12.06 -18.75
C PRO A 262 -5.21 -11.13 -19.90
N THR A 263 -6.13 -10.47 -20.59
CA THR A 263 -5.82 -9.54 -21.68
C THR A 263 -5.39 -8.14 -21.19
N LEU A 264 -5.69 -7.80 -19.94
CA LEU A 264 -5.34 -6.50 -19.36
C LEU A 264 -3.92 -6.55 -18.84
N ARG A 265 -3.00 -5.83 -19.49
CA ARG A 265 -1.56 -5.84 -19.17
C ARG A 265 -1.03 -4.55 -18.55
N PHE A 266 -1.87 -3.52 -18.49
CA PHE A 266 -1.49 -2.19 -18.05
C PHE A 266 -2.64 -1.51 -17.33
N HIS A 267 -2.35 -0.95 -16.15
CA HIS A 267 -3.30 -0.28 -15.28
C HIS A 267 -2.79 1.14 -15.03
N LYS A 268 -3.70 2.12 -15.02
CA LYS A 268 -3.37 3.49 -14.63
C LYS A 268 -3.59 3.61 -13.13
N PHE A 269 -2.60 4.15 -12.42
CA PHE A 269 -2.69 4.37 -10.99
C PHE A 269 -3.97 5.14 -10.64
N GLY A 270 -4.68 4.71 -9.59
CA GLY A 270 -5.83 5.44 -9.07
C GLY A 270 -7.08 5.38 -9.95
N VAL A 271 -7.08 4.58 -11.02
CA VAL A 271 -8.22 4.47 -11.94
C VAL A 271 -8.89 3.11 -11.77
N GLU A 272 -10.14 3.12 -11.33
CA GLU A 272 -10.99 1.94 -11.41
C GLU A 272 -11.20 1.54 -12.88
N GLN A 273 -10.82 0.31 -13.21
CA GLN A 273 -11.14 -0.24 -14.52
C GLN A 273 -12.65 -0.47 -14.67
N SER A 274 -13.14 -0.45 -15.91
CA SER A 274 -14.56 -0.69 -16.16
C SER A 274 -14.97 -2.04 -15.53
N PRO A 275 -16.08 -2.11 -14.78
CA PRO A 275 -16.59 -3.36 -14.19
C PRO A 275 -16.84 -4.49 -15.21
N ASN A 276 -16.92 -4.13 -16.49
CA ASN A 276 -17.07 -5.09 -17.59
C ASN A 276 -15.74 -5.72 -18.04
N SER A 277 -14.60 -5.11 -17.70
CA SER A 277 -13.23 -5.58 -17.97
C SER A 277 -12.70 -6.44 -16.82
N ALA A 278 -12.95 -6.00 -15.58
CA ALA A 278 -12.73 -6.80 -14.36
C ALA A 278 -13.94 -7.73 -14.17
N GLY A 279 -14.01 -8.77 -15.01
CA GLY A 279 -15.23 -9.54 -15.28
C GLY A 279 -16.18 -9.73 -14.10
N LYS A 280 -17.31 -8.99 -14.08
CA LYS A 280 -18.44 -9.18 -13.13
C LYS A 280 -18.05 -9.45 -11.67
N GLY A 281 -16.91 -8.94 -11.22
CA GLY A 281 -16.35 -9.19 -9.91
C GLY A 281 -16.25 -7.87 -9.18
N GLY A 282 -17.36 -7.43 -8.58
CA GLY A 282 -17.22 -6.59 -7.40
C GLY A 282 -16.34 -7.31 -6.39
N SER A 283 -15.68 -6.53 -5.55
CA SER A 283 -14.80 -6.85 -4.43
C SER A 283 -15.20 -8.07 -3.60
N VAL A 284 -15.24 -9.30 -4.12
CA VAL A 284 -15.67 -10.48 -3.36
C VAL A 284 -14.42 -11.22 -2.89
N PRO A 285 -13.96 -11.00 -1.65
CA PRO A 285 -13.07 -11.96 -1.02
C PRO A 285 -13.78 -13.31 -0.98
N LYS A 286 -13.05 -14.40 -0.76
CA LYS A 286 -13.59 -15.77 -0.74
C LYS A 286 -14.88 -15.91 0.11
N SER A 287 -15.07 -15.04 1.10
CA SER A 287 -16.23 -14.92 1.97
C SER A 287 -17.54 -14.38 1.34
N GLY A 288 -17.53 -13.77 0.13
CA GLY A 288 -18.77 -13.51 -0.62
C GLY A 288 -19.30 -12.06 -0.68
N HIS A 289 -18.57 -11.05 -0.23
CA HIS A 289 -19.12 -9.69 -0.04
C HIS A 289 -18.43 -8.60 -0.87
N ASN A 290 -19.16 -7.89 -1.75
CA ASN A 290 -18.69 -6.74 -2.54
C ASN A 290 -18.38 -5.48 -1.68
N HIS A 291 -17.27 -5.44 -0.94
CA HIS A 291 -17.04 -4.37 0.05
C HIS A 291 -17.02 -2.94 -0.53
N LYS A 292 -16.26 -2.64 -1.60
CA LYS A 292 -16.11 -1.26 -2.11
C LYS A 292 -17.42 -0.63 -2.58
N ASP A 293 -18.19 -1.36 -3.38
CA ASP A 293 -19.44 -0.87 -3.95
C ASP A 293 -20.47 -0.59 -2.86
N GLN A 294 -20.45 -1.38 -1.78
CA GLN A 294 -21.30 -1.14 -0.62
C GLN A 294 -20.82 0.07 0.18
N VAL A 295 -19.51 0.24 0.42
CA VAL A 295 -18.98 1.48 1.03
C VAL A 295 -19.43 2.72 0.26
N LYS A 296 -19.24 2.75 -1.06
CA LYS A 296 -19.62 3.91 -1.90
C LYS A 296 -21.12 4.21 -1.83
N LYS A 297 -21.96 3.17 -1.80
CA LYS A 297 -23.42 3.29 -1.70
C LYS A 297 -23.88 3.74 -0.31
N ASP A 298 -23.23 3.22 0.73
CA ASP A 298 -23.69 3.36 2.11
C ASP A 298 -23.15 4.62 2.78
N ILE A 299 -21.99 5.17 2.37
CA ILE A 299 -21.48 6.44 2.92
C ILE A 299 -22.52 7.59 2.87
N PRO A 300 -23.20 7.86 1.73
CA PRO A 300 -24.17 8.95 1.67
C PRO A 300 -25.52 8.64 2.32
N THR A 301 -25.85 7.36 2.59
CA THR A 301 -27.23 6.95 2.93
C THR A 301 -27.37 6.20 4.26
N ASN A 302 -26.33 5.52 4.71
CA ASN A 302 -26.30 4.67 5.89
C ASN A 302 -24.87 4.53 6.43
N SER A 303 -24.42 5.52 7.20
CA SER A 303 -23.06 5.53 7.73
C SER A 303 -22.75 4.28 8.58
N SER A 304 -23.74 3.68 9.25
CA SER A 304 -23.50 2.46 10.04
C SER A 304 -23.09 1.27 9.17
N HIS A 305 -23.69 1.10 7.99
CA HIS A 305 -23.29 0.04 7.07
C HIS A 305 -21.98 0.36 6.37
N ALA A 306 -21.77 1.61 5.97
CA ALA A 306 -20.49 2.04 5.41
C ALA A 306 -19.32 1.72 6.33
N ASN A 307 -19.52 1.86 7.65
CA ASN A 307 -18.52 1.46 8.62
C ASN A 307 -18.37 -0.03 8.73
N GLN A 308 -19.45 -0.81 8.75
CA GLN A 308 -19.33 -2.25 8.71
C GLN A 308 -18.54 -2.70 7.48
N ASP A 309 -18.74 -2.06 6.32
CA ASP A 309 -17.99 -2.37 5.11
C ASP A 309 -16.53 -1.89 5.16
N LEU A 310 -16.26 -0.74 5.79
CA LEU A 310 -14.90 -0.25 6.02
C LEU A 310 -14.15 -1.10 7.06
N ASP A 311 -14.81 -1.52 8.14
CA ASP A 311 -14.29 -2.46 9.14
C ASP A 311 -14.03 -3.82 8.50
N ASN A 312 -14.91 -4.27 7.60
CA ASN A 312 -14.64 -5.45 6.79
C ASN A 312 -13.40 -5.27 5.92
N ILE A 313 -13.13 -4.07 5.40
CA ILE A 313 -11.92 -3.82 4.60
C ILE A 313 -10.66 -3.79 5.46
N TYR A 314 -10.68 -3.03 6.57
CA TYR A 314 -9.48 -2.68 7.32
C TYR A 314 -9.27 -3.51 8.59
N ASP A 315 -10.32 -3.89 9.34
CA ASP A 315 -10.20 -4.58 10.63
C ASP A 315 -10.20 -6.10 10.52
N ASN A 316 -11.02 -6.65 9.61
CA ASN A 316 -11.14 -8.10 9.43
C ASN A 316 -9.97 -8.73 8.65
N GLY A 317 -8.95 -7.94 8.32
CA GLY A 317 -7.76 -8.42 7.63
C GLY A 317 -8.05 -8.99 6.25
N TYR A 318 -9.06 -8.51 5.52
CA TYR A 318 -9.31 -9.02 4.16
C TYR A 318 -8.45 -8.32 3.11
N TRP A 319 -8.15 -7.03 3.29
CA TRP A 319 -7.58 -6.18 2.25
C TRP A 319 -6.44 -5.32 2.80
N ALA A 320 -5.41 -5.11 1.98
CA ALA A 320 -4.26 -4.28 2.35
C ALA A 320 -4.56 -2.78 2.29
N SER A 321 -5.65 -2.39 1.61
CA SER A 321 -6.18 -1.03 1.55
C SER A 321 -7.57 -1.06 0.90
N MET A 322 -8.26 0.09 0.82
CA MET A 322 -9.43 0.21 -0.04
C MET A 322 -9.08 -0.04 -1.52
N PHE A 323 -7.91 0.37 -1.98
CA PHE A 323 -7.52 0.24 -3.39
C PHE A 323 -7.33 -1.22 -3.81
N ALA A 324 -6.95 -2.09 -2.86
CA ALA A 324 -6.87 -3.54 -3.05
C ALA A 324 -8.21 -4.18 -3.49
N THR A 325 -9.34 -3.52 -3.22
CA THR A 325 -10.68 -4.01 -3.55
C THR A 325 -11.09 -3.76 -5.00
N VAL A 326 -10.24 -3.15 -5.81
CA VAL A 326 -10.56 -2.69 -7.18
C VAL A 326 -10.37 -3.83 -8.19
N THR A 327 -9.24 -4.51 -8.15
CA THR A 327 -8.91 -5.64 -9.03
C THR A 327 -7.92 -6.60 -8.36
N PRO A 328 -7.76 -7.84 -8.86
CA PRO A 328 -6.80 -8.81 -8.32
C PRO A 328 -5.34 -8.34 -8.32
N ASP A 329 -4.90 -7.65 -9.38
CA ASP A 329 -3.56 -7.08 -9.45
C ASP A 329 -3.38 -5.96 -8.43
N GLU A 330 -4.40 -5.11 -8.23
CA GLU A 330 -4.34 -4.05 -7.21
C GLU A 330 -4.33 -4.62 -5.79
N ASP A 331 -5.00 -5.75 -5.52
CA ASP A 331 -4.88 -6.45 -4.24
C ASP A 331 -3.45 -6.91 -3.97
N PHE A 332 -2.83 -7.52 -4.98
CA PHE A 332 -1.42 -7.90 -4.91
C PHE A 332 -0.52 -6.68 -4.68
N VAL A 333 -0.69 -5.63 -5.48
CA VAL A 333 0.11 -4.41 -5.45
C VAL A 333 0.01 -3.71 -4.10
N GLU A 334 -1.19 -3.59 -3.56
CA GLU A 334 -1.43 -2.93 -2.28
C GLU A 334 -0.95 -3.79 -1.11
N THR A 335 -1.04 -5.12 -1.20
CA THR A 335 -0.40 -6.04 -0.25
C THR A 335 1.12 -5.88 -0.27
N TYR A 336 1.71 -5.82 -1.46
CA TYR A 336 3.14 -5.61 -1.65
C TYR A 336 3.60 -4.23 -1.12
N LYS A 337 2.81 -3.18 -1.36
CA LYS A 337 3.02 -1.86 -0.78
C LYS A 337 3.02 -1.92 0.75
N LEU A 338 2.01 -2.53 1.35
CA LEU A 338 1.90 -2.66 2.80
C LEU A 338 3.08 -3.45 3.40
N TRP A 339 3.49 -4.54 2.73
CA TRP A 339 4.70 -5.30 3.09
C TRP A 339 5.96 -4.43 3.07
N ALA A 340 6.19 -3.64 2.01
CA ALA A 340 7.35 -2.77 1.90
C ALA A 340 7.35 -1.67 2.98
N LEU A 341 6.19 -1.06 3.26
CA LEU A 341 6.04 0.00 4.25
C LEU A 341 6.23 -0.48 5.68
N THR A 342 5.68 -1.65 6.02
CA THR A 342 5.84 -2.27 7.35
C THR A 342 7.30 -2.66 7.60
N ALA A 343 7.98 -3.21 6.58
CA ALA A 343 9.42 -3.48 6.63
C ALA A 343 10.27 -2.19 6.76
N ALA A 344 9.73 -1.03 6.34
CA ALA A 344 10.32 0.30 6.52
C ALA A 344 9.91 0.99 7.84
N GLY A 345 9.17 0.29 8.71
CA GLY A 345 8.81 0.77 10.06
C GLY A 345 7.42 1.38 10.22
N LEU A 346 6.54 1.32 9.21
CA LEU A 346 5.11 1.60 9.38
C LEU A 346 4.52 0.64 10.41
N ASN A 347 4.18 1.16 11.59
CA ASN A 347 3.69 0.38 12.72
C ASN A 347 2.20 0.57 13.03
N SER A 348 1.58 1.60 12.46
CA SER A 348 0.14 1.80 12.57
C SER A 348 -0.40 2.54 11.36
N LEU A 349 -1.56 2.10 10.88
CA LEU A 349 -2.38 2.77 9.88
C LEU A 349 -3.83 2.58 10.30
N GLN A 350 -4.50 3.69 10.56
CA GLN A 350 -5.83 3.75 11.16
C GLN A 350 -6.74 4.55 10.25
N VAL A 351 -7.97 4.07 10.07
CA VAL A 351 -9.02 4.79 9.35
C VAL A 351 -10.18 4.98 10.32
N THR A 352 -10.58 6.22 10.53
CA THR A 352 -11.70 6.56 11.43
C THR A 352 -12.78 7.28 10.64
N VAL A 353 -14.01 6.78 10.75
CA VAL A 353 -15.21 7.47 10.25
C VAL A 353 -15.92 8.10 11.43
N PRO A 354 -16.27 9.41 11.37
CA PRO A 354 -16.86 10.08 12.52
C PRO A 354 -18.18 9.46 12.97
N GLY A 355 -18.29 9.27 14.29
CA GLY A 355 -19.45 8.65 14.94
C GLY A 355 -19.28 7.16 15.24
N TYR A 356 -18.12 6.55 14.92
CA TYR A 356 -17.91 5.11 14.97
C TYR A 356 -16.52 4.73 15.50
N ALA A 357 -16.30 3.42 15.69
CA ALA A 357 -15.02 2.88 16.14
C ALA A 357 -13.93 3.08 15.08
N THR A 358 -12.68 3.18 15.53
CA THR A 358 -11.51 3.27 14.65
C THR A 358 -11.17 1.89 14.11
N ALA A 359 -11.02 1.77 12.80
CA ALA A 359 -10.49 0.59 12.14
C ALA A 359 -8.96 0.69 12.01
N TYR A 360 -8.28 -0.44 12.18
CA TYR A 360 -6.83 -0.62 12.20
C TYR A 360 -6.42 -1.62 11.13
N LEU A 361 -5.83 -1.09 10.06
CA LEU A 361 -5.16 -1.92 9.06
C LEU A 361 -3.82 -2.46 9.58
N VAL A 362 -3.13 -1.65 10.38
CA VAL A 362 -1.90 -2.04 11.08
C VAL A 362 -2.06 -1.73 12.55
N ASN A 363 -2.09 -2.77 13.38
CA ASN A 363 -2.32 -2.65 14.81
C ASN A 363 -1.01 -2.85 15.61
N PRO A 364 -0.52 -1.81 16.32
CA PRO A 364 0.72 -1.91 17.10
C PRO A 364 0.62 -2.85 18.31
N SER A 365 -0.58 -3.30 18.67
CA SER A 365 -0.81 -4.21 19.81
C SER A 365 -0.90 -5.69 19.43
N SER A 366 -0.83 -6.05 18.14
CA SER A 366 -0.83 -7.45 17.70
C SER A 366 0.55 -8.11 17.92
N PRO A 367 0.65 -9.18 18.72
CA PRO A 367 1.91 -9.88 18.96
C PRO A 367 2.42 -10.69 17.75
N ILE A 368 1.59 -10.85 16.70
CA ILE A 368 1.92 -11.64 15.49
C ILE A 368 2.57 -10.74 14.40
N GLY A 369 2.70 -9.44 14.67
CA GLY A 369 3.22 -8.47 13.71
C GLY A 369 2.15 -8.06 12.70
N PHE A 370 1.99 -6.75 12.51
CA PHE A 370 1.26 -5.96 11.51
C PHE A 370 -0.14 -6.42 11.04
N PHE A 371 -0.36 -7.71 10.80
CA PHE A 371 -1.63 -8.37 10.50
C PHE A 371 -2.27 -8.88 11.80
N THR A 372 -3.55 -8.56 11.98
CA THR A 372 -4.27 -8.68 13.25
C THR A 372 -4.49 -10.14 13.70
N ASP A 373 -4.31 -11.11 12.81
CA ASP A 373 -4.39 -12.54 13.09
C ASP A 373 -3.47 -13.34 12.13
N GLY A 374 -2.94 -14.48 12.59
CA GLY A 374 -2.23 -15.42 11.70
C GLY A 374 -3.17 -16.23 10.81
N GLN A 375 -4.42 -15.79 10.66
CA GLN A 375 -5.50 -16.53 9.98
C GLN A 375 -6.30 -15.69 8.99
N SER A 376 -6.08 -14.38 8.89
CA SER A 376 -6.75 -13.56 7.87
C SER A 376 -6.21 -13.81 6.48
N ASP A 377 -7.03 -13.45 5.50
CA ASP A 377 -6.65 -13.44 4.09
C ASP A 377 -5.47 -12.49 3.86
N LEU A 378 -5.44 -11.31 4.49
CA LEU A 378 -4.34 -10.34 4.37
C LEU A 378 -3.04 -10.90 4.95
N TYR A 379 -3.08 -11.61 6.07
CA TYR A 379 -1.91 -12.31 6.59
C TYR A 379 -1.41 -13.36 5.58
N ALA A 380 -2.30 -14.18 5.03
CA ALA A 380 -1.92 -15.16 4.01
C ALA A 380 -1.34 -14.51 2.75
N LYS A 381 -1.91 -13.39 2.29
CA LYS A 381 -1.40 -12.60 1.16
C LYS A 381 -0.02 -12.02 1.44
N ALA A 382 0.18 -11.49 2.64
CA ALA A 382 1.47 -10.95 3.05
C ALA A 382 2.52 -12.04 3.25
N ASP A 383 2.14 -13.21 3.78
CA ASP A 383 3.00 -14.40 3.85
C ASP A 383 3.39 -14.88 2.46
N TRP A 384 2.44 -14.86 1.51
CA TRP A 384 2.70 -15.14 0.11
C TRP A 384 3.71 -14.14 -0.45
N VAL A 385 3.45 -12.83 -0.36
CA VAL A 385 4.42 -11.81 -0.81
C VAL A 385 5.78 -12.05 -0.16
N GLN A 386 5.87 -12.19 1.16
CA GLN A 386 7.13 -12.44 1.85
C GLN A 386 7.82 -13.72 1.36
N SER A 387 7.12 -14.83 1.24
CA SER A 387 7.71 -16.14 0.92
C SER A 387 8.10 -16.25 -0.55
N CYS A 388 7.33 -15.68 -1.46
CA CYS A 388 7.60 -15.73 -2.89
C CYS A 388 8.60 -14.63 -3.33
N PHE A 389 8.71 -13.52 -2.58
CA PHE A 389 9.60 -12.39 -2.92
C PHE A 389 10.90 -12.34 -2.12
N ALA A 390 10.92 -12.81 -0.87
CA ALA A 390 12.12 -12.75 -0.03
C ALA A 390 13.15 -13.84 -0.35
N TRP A 391 12.95 -14.59 -1.44
CA TRP A 391 13.97 -15.50 -1.94
C TRP A 391 15.01 -14.73 -2.77
N PRO A 392 16.30 -14.77 -2.37
CA PRO A 392 17.36 -13.85 -2.79
C PRO A 392 17.74 -13.90 -4.27
#